data_AF-A0A4R2K7K4-F1
#
_entry.id   AF-A0A4R2K7K4-F1
#
_cell.length_a   1.000
_cell.length_b   1.000
_cell.length_c   1.000
_cell.angle_alpha   90.00
_cell.angle_beta   90.00
_cell.angle_gamma   90.00
#
_symmetry.space_group_name_H-M   'P 1'
#
loop_
_entity.id
_entity.type
_entity.pdbx_description
1 polymer ?
#
loop_
_entity_poly.entity_id
_entity_poly.type
_entity_poly.pdbx_seq_one_letter_code
_entity_poly.pdbx_strand_id
1 'polypeptide(L)'
;MAIILCMFQKKEVNIFLRKNKKGERKLIKPKSLLLTRIDEKGENHDMPRIEKDFFGTGVNASLKYMFKVIELLRDFTKIGLARSDYLMDATQNADVFVECSGLLKALAVNLSKIANDLRLLSSGPNTGLNEINLPAAQAGSSIMPGKVNPVIPELINTISFQVMSNDVAITLAAQAGQLELNAFLPLIANNLLESLKILKNGIRIFRKQCIDGITANKERCLEFAKKTPSIAAALIDKIGYDKASEIAKKAIAENKEIIEVVKELKILNENEAEALLNPFEFVKFKE
;
A
#
# COMPACT_ATOMS: atom_id res chain seq x y z
N MET A 1 25.94 2.49 4.28
CA MET A 1 24.73 1.66 4.03
C MET A 1 23.93 1.29 5.29
N ALA A 2 24.55 1.05 6.46
CA ALA A 2 23.82 0.80 7.72
C ALA A 2 22.82 1.90 8.15
N ILE A 3 23.04 3.15 7.69
CA ILE A 3 22.16 4.31 7.96
C ILE A 3 20.87 4.28 7.11
N ILE A 4 20.82 3.54 6.00
CA ILE A 4 19.67 3.51 5.09
C ILE A 4 18.55 2.61 5.66
N LEU A 5 18.92 1.45 6.22
CA LEU A 5 18.01 0.59 6.98
C LEU A 5 17.49 1.26 8.26
N CYS A 6 18.28 2.18 8.84
CA CYS A 6 17.91 2.91 10.05
C CYS A 6 16.70 3.85 9.88
N MET A 7 16.44 4.34 8.67
CA MET A 7 15.35 5.29 8.44
C MET A 7 13.95 4.67 8.49
N PHE A 8 13.81 3.36 8.26
CA PHE A 8 12.51 2.68 8.29
C PHE A 8 11.96 2.46 9.69
N GLN A 9 12.81 2.29 10.71
CA GLN A 9 12.35 1.85 12.03
C GLN A 9 11.87 2.97 12.95
N LYS A 10 12.27 4.23 12.74
CA LYS A 10 12.07 5.24 13.78
C LYS A 10 10.73 5.98 13.77
N LYS A 11 9.91 6.01 12.69
CA LYS A 11 8.64 6.78 12.74
C LYS A 11 7.39 6.28 11.99
N GLU A 12 7.41 5.29 11.10
CA GLU A 12 6.22 5.00 10.27
C GLU A 12 5.84 3.51 10.08
N VAL A 13 6.19 2.62 11.02
CA VAL A 13 5.70 1.21 11.02
C VAL A 13 4.44 1.07 11.88
N ASN A 14 3.43 1.94 11.67
CA ASN A 14 2.07 1.70 12.19
C ASN A 14 1.17 1.02 11.16
N ILE A 15 1.64 0.85 9.92
CA ILE A 15 0.85 0.34 8.79
C ILE A 15 0.90 -1.21 8.68
N PHE A 16 1.84 -1.88 9.33
CA PHE A 16 2.03 -3.35 9.25
C PHE A 16 1.44 -4.14 10.44
N LEU A 17 0.50 -3.54 11.19
CA LEU A 17 -0.07 -4.14 12.40
C LEU A 17 -1.50 -4.64 12.14
N ARG A 18 -1.69 -5.97 12.09
CA ARG A 18 -3.04 -6.58 12.18
C ARG A 18 -3.42 -6.72 13.65
N LYS A 19 -4.65 -6.34 14.02
CA LYS A 19 -5.21 -6.59 15.36
C LYS A 19 -5.48 -8.09 15.53
N ASN A 20 -5.04 -8.68 16.64
CA ASN A 20 -5.49 -10.01 17.04
C ASN A 20 -6.93 -9.95 17.61
N LYS A 21 -7.54 -11.12 17.89
CA LYS A 21 -8.90 -11.23 18.46
C LYS A 21 -9.07 -10.53 19.84
N LYS A 22 -7.98 -10.05 20.46
CA LYS A 22 -7.98 -9.27 21.72
C LYS A 22 -7.68 -7.77 21.51
N GLY A 23 -7.56 -7.30 20.27
CA GLY A 23 -7.30 -5.88 19.95
C GLY A 23 -5.84 -5.44 20.01
N GLU A 24 -4.90 -6.35 20.30
CA GLU A 24 -3.48 -6.04 20.39
C GLU A 24 -2.85 -6.04 18.99
N ARG A 25 -1.97 -5.06 18.74
CA ARG A 25 -1.21 -4.92 17.50
C ARG A 25 0.06 -5.75 17.58
N LYS A 26 0.19 -6.81 16.77
CA LYS A 26 1.40 -7.66 16.71
C LYS A 26 2.10 -7.52 15.35
N LEU A 27 3.43 -7.37 15.39
CA LEU A 27 4.29 -7.32 14.20
C LEU A 27 4.25 -8.67 13.47
N ILE A 28 3.97 -8.68 12.17
CA ILE A 28 4.24 -9.86 11.33
C ILE A 28 5.76 -9.94 11.19
N LYS A 29 6.39 -10.89 11.89
CA LYS A 29 7.84 -11.14 11.74
C LYS A 29 8.06 -11.92 10.44
N PRO A 30 8.78 -11.39 9.44
CA PRO A 30 9.37 -12.22 8.39
C PRO A 30 10.29 -13.24 9.07
N LYS A 31 10.24 -14.50 8.64
CA LYS A 31 11.07 -15.58 9.20
C LYS A 31 12.58 -15.39 8.93
N SER A 32 13.01 -14.31 8.29
CA SER A 32 14.40 -13.97 7.95
C SER A 32 14.99 -12.75 8.68
N LEU A 33 14.22 -12.00 9.50
CA LEU A 33 14.82 -10.91 10.29
C LEU A 33 15.39 -11.42 11.61
N LEU A 34 16.64 -11.89 11.57
CA LEU A 34 17.45 -12.22 12.74
C LEU A 34 17.73 -10.94 13.55
N LEU A 35 16.96 -10.75 14.61
CA LEU A 35 17.22 -9.80 15.69
C LEU A 35 17.05 -10.56 17.01
N THR A 36 18.14 -11.16 17.48
CA THR A 36 18.21 -11.79 18.80
C THR A 36 19.20 -11.04 19.67
N ARG A 37 18.72 -10.70 20.88
CA ARG A 37 19.40 -10.00 21.96
C ARG A 37 20.40 -10.97 22.60
N ILE A 38 21.66 -10.59 22.72
CA ILE A 38 22.60 -11.23 23.64
C ILE A 38 23.36 -10.12 24.37
N ASP A 39 23.34 -10.22 25.69
CA ASP A 39 24.02 -9.39 26.68
C ASP A 39 25.30 -10.15 27.08
N GLU A 40 26.44 -9.47 27.22
CA GLU A 40 27.37 -9.66 28.35
C GLU A 40 28.64 -8.81 28.24
N LYS A 41 29.18 -8.50 29.43
CA LYS A 41 30.14 -7.45 29.80
C LYS A 41 31.58 -7.72 29.36
N GLY A 42 32.37 -6.64 29.19
CA GLY A 42 33.83 -6.68 29.25
C GLY A 42 34.53 -5.40 28.76
N GLU A 43 35.14 -4.65 29.68
CA GLU A 43 35.94 -3.44 29.42
C GLU A 43 37.31 -3.76 28.79
N ASN A 44 37.84 -2.91 27.90
CA ASN A 44 38.92 -1.94 28.15
C ASN A 44 39.50 -1.34 26.84
N HIS A 45 40.14 -0.17 26.93
CA HIS A 45 40.47 0.79 25.86
C HIS A 45 41.49 0.35 24.77
N ASP A 46 41.26 0.85 23.54
CA ASP A 46 42.19 1.18 22.42
C ASP A 46 41.46 0.97 21.07
N MET A 47 41.37 2.05 20.27
CA MET A 47 40.65 2.09 18.97
C MET A 47 41.65 2.04 17.80
N PRO A 48 41.71 0.96 17.01
CA PRO A 48 42.48 0.93 15.77
C PRO A 48 41.68 1.45 14.58
N ARG A 49 42.41 1.83 13.54
CA ARG A 49 41.95 2.36 12.24
C ARG A 49 40.89 1.43 11.61
N ILE A 50 39.94 2.00 10.87
CA ILE A 50 38.96 1.23 10.06
C ILE A 50 39.73 0.48 8.98
N GLU A 51 40.16 -0.74 9.29
CA GLU A 51 40.88 -1.62 8.39
C GLU A 51 39.87 -2.30 7.45
N LYS A 52 40.20 -2.30 6.15
CA LYS A 52 39.40 -2.92 5.10
C LYS A 52 39.48 -4.44 5.23
N ASP A 53 38.38 -5.06 5.62
CA ASP A 53 38.16 -6.48 5.35
C ASP A 53 37.72 -6.63 3.89
N PHE A 54 38.51 -7.35 3.10
CA PHE A 54 38.41 -7.37 1.64
C PHE A 54 37.43 -8.44 1.13
N PHE A 55 37.12 -9.46 1.93
CA PHE A 55 36.30 -10.61 1.54
C PHE A 55 35.29 -11.08 2.61
N GLY A 56 35.14 -10.33 3.71
CA GLY A 56 34.29 -10.74 4.84
C GLY A 56 34.94 -11.79 5.75
N THR A 57 36.27 -11.92 5.72
CA THR A 57 37.04 -12.89 6.53
C THR A 57 37.45 -12.33 7.89
N GLY A 58 37.40 -11.01 8.06
CA GLY A 58 37.93 -10.31 9.21
C GLY A 58 39.46 -10.33 9.31
N VAL A 59 40.18 -10.70 8.24
CA VAL A 59 41.64 -10.95 8.29
C VAL A 59 42.44 -9.75 8.78
N ASN A 60 41.96 -8.54 8.48
CA ASN A 60 42.55 -7.28 8.93
C ASN A 60 41.67 -6.60 9.98
N ALA A 61 40.93 -7.34 10.82
CA ALA A 61 40.08 -6.72 11.82
C ALA A 61 40.20 -7.47 13.15
N SER A 62 40.61 -6.76 14.20
CA SER A 62 40.60 -7.34 15.55
C SER A 62 39.16 -7.66 15.98
N LEU A 63 38.97 -8.74 16.75
CA LEU A 63 37.66 -9.08 17.33
C LEU A 63 37.09 -7.91 18.15
N LYS A 64 37.95 -7.23 18.90
CA LYS A 64 37.59 -6.03 19.68
C LYS A 64 37.01 -4.94 18.79
N TYR A 65 37.62 -4.66 17.64
CA TYR A 65 37.09 -3.70 16.67
C TYR A 65 35.71 -4.13 16.15
N MET A 66 35.56 -5.40 15.73
CA MET A 66 34.30 -5.90 15.18
C MET A 66 33.12 -5.78 16.16
N PHE A 67 33.34 -6.08 17.46
CA PHE A 67 32.30 -5.90 18.47
C PHE A 67 32.07 -4.43 18.82
N LYS A 68 33.16 -3.65 18.99
CA LYS A 68 33.04 -2.27 19.45
C LYS A 68 32.35 -1.36 18.44
N VAL A 69 32.59 -1.57 17.15
CA VAL A 69 31.92 -0.80 16.08
C VAL A 69 30.41 -0.98 16.13
N ILE A 70 29.91 -2.20 16.36
CA ILE A 70 28.47 -2.46 16.43
C ILE A 70 27.85 -1.80 17.67
N GLU A 71 28.52 -1.83 18.83
CA GLU A 71 28.08 -1.12 20.03
C GLU A 71 27.99 0.39 19.79
N LEU A 72 29.06 0.99 19.27
CA LEU A 72 29.10 2.43 18.98
C LEU A 72 28.00 2.81 17.98
N LEU A 73 27.79 2.01 16.93
CA LEU A 73 26.73 2.27 15.96
C LEU A 73 25.35 2.16 16.61
N ARG A 74 25.08 1.19 17.48
CA ARG A 74 23.83 1.11 18.25
C ARG A 74 23.65 2.35 19.12
N ASP A 75 24.70 2.81 19.79
CA ASP A 75 24.64 3.97 20.67
C ASP A 75 24.41 5.27 19.92
N PHE A 76 25.05 5.47 18.77
CA PHE A 76 24.84 6.66 17.94
C PHE A 76 23.49 6.66 17.24
N THR A 77 23.09 5.52 16.65
CA THR A 77 21.87 5.45 15.84
C THR A 77 20.62 5.21 16.68
N LYS A 78 20.76 4.68 17.90
CA LYS A 78 19.69 4.13 18.76
C LYS A 78 18.84 3.09 18.05
N ILE A 79 19.49 2.27 17.22
CA ILE A 79 18.84 1.21 16.44
C ILE A 79 19.47 -0.12 16.82
N GLY A 80 18.63 -1.15 16.95
CA GLY A 80 19.05 -2.49 17.31
C GLY A 80 19.80 -3.15 16.16
N LEU A 81 21.03 -2.73 15.92
CA LEU A 81 21.89 -3.34 14.91
C LEU A 81 22.44 -4.66 15.41
N ALA A 82 22.76 -5.61 14.54
CA ALA A 82 23.49 -6.82 14.88
C ALA A 82 24.57 -7.06 13.83
N ARG A 83 25.63 -7.76 14.22
CA ARG A 83 26.61 -8.26 13.26
C ARG A 83 25.96 -9.36 12.43
N SER A 84 26.31 -9.49 11.15
CA SER A 84 25.93 -10.68 10.38
C SER A 84 26.56 -11.92 11.01
N ASP A 85 25.81 -13.00 11.09
CA ASP A 85 26.32 -14.30 11.53
C ASP A 85 27.42 -14.79 10.57
N TYR A 86 27.28 -14.48 9.28
CA TYR A 86 28.24 -14.81 8.24
C TYR A 86 28.62 -13.56 7.41
N LEU A 87 29.82 -13.03 7.64
CA LEU A 87 30.29 -11.77 7.05
C LEU A 87 30.60 -11.89 5.56
N MET A 88 31.03 -13.06 5.09
CA MET A 88 31.26 -13.34 3.68
C MET A 88 29.96 -13.19 2.88
N ASP A 89 28.88 -13.81 3.33
CA ASP A 89 27.57 -13.69 2.68
C ASP A 89 27.08 -12.24 2.60
N ALA A 90 27.19 -11.49 3.71
CA ALA A 90 26.83 -10.06 3.72
C ALA A 90 27.74 -9.17 2.85
N THR A 91 28.90 -9.67 2.43
CA THR A 91 29.82 -8.99 1.49
C THR A 91 29.49 -9.36 0.04
N GLN A 92 29.14 -10.62 -0.19
CA GLN A 92 28.86 -11.21 -1.51
C GLN A 92 27.46 -10.84 -2.03
N ASN A 93 26.46 -10.96 -1.17
CA ASN A 93 25.05 -10.94 -1.54
C ASN A 93 24.36 -9.63 -1.16
N ALA A 94 23.36 -9.28 -1.96
CA ALA A 94 22.56 -8.05 -1.82
C ALA A 94 21.04 -8.35 -1.78
N ASP A 95 20.68 -9.60 -1.54
CA ASP A 95 19.32 -10.14 -1.47
C ASP A 95 18.43 -9.44 -0.43
N VAL A 96 18.99 -9.03 0.72
CA VAL A 96 18.28 -8.25 1.74
C VAL A 96 17.72 -6.93 1.18
N PHE A 97 18.38 -6.33 0.18
CA PHE A 97 17.90 -5.11 -0.47
C PHE A 97 16.80 -5.41 -1.50
N VAL A 98 16.85 -6.58 -2.14
CA VAL A 98 15.77 -7.07 -3.01
C VAL A 98 14.50 -7.32 -2.20
N GLU A 99 14.61 -7.94 -1.01
CA GLU A 99 13.47 -8.14 -0.11
C GLU A 99 12.84 -6.80 0.29
N CYS A 100 13.66 -5.84 0.74
CA CYS A 100 13.20 -4.50 1.10
C CYS A 100 12.52 -3.79 -0.08
N SER A 101 13.12 -3.86 -1.27
CA SER A 101 12.56 -3.30 -2.50
C SER A 101 11.22 -3.94 -2.87
N GLY A 102 11.11 -5.27 -2.73
CA GLY A 102 9.88 -6.00 -2.99
C GLY A 102 8.71 -5.56 -2.10
N LEU A 103 8.98 -5.24 -0.82
CA LEU A 103 7.99 -4.66 0.09
C LEU A 103 7.55 -3.25 -0.36
N LEU A 104 8.49 -2.42 -0.83
CA LEU A 104 8.18 -1.10 -1.37
C LEU A 104 7.37 -1.18 -2.66
N LYS A 105 7.70 -2.12 -3.55
CA LYS A 105 6.90 -2.42 -4.74
C LYS A 105 5.48 -2.82 -4.36
N ALA A 106 5.30 -3.73 -3.41
CA ALA A 106 3.96 -4.13 -2.97
C ALA A 106 3.14 -2.95 -2.45
N LEU A 107 3.75 -2.04 -1.70
CA LEU A 107 3.11 -0.79 -1.28
C LEU A 107 2.74 0.09 -2.49
N ALA A 108 3.67 0.29 -3.44
CA ALA A 108 3.45 1.08 -4.64
C ALA A 108 2.29 0.53 -5.51
N VAL A 109 2.19 -0.80 -5.68
CA VAL A 109 1.09 -1.45 -6.41
C VAL A 109 -0.26 -1.10 -5.77
N ASN A 110 -0.37 -1.25 -4.46
CA ASN A 110 -1.60 -0.95 -3.73
C ASN A 110 -1.96 0.53 -3.79
N LEU A 111 -0.99 1.44 -3.63
CA LEU A 111 -1.21 2.87 -3.75
C LEU A 111 -1.68 3.26 -5.16
N SER A 112 -1.09 2.66 -6.19
CA SER A 112 -1.49 2.93 -7.59
C SER A 112 -2.92 2.48 -7.85
N LYS A 113 -3.33 1.32 -7.33
CA LYS A 113 -4.71 0.83 -7.42
C LYS A 113 -5.68 1.81 -6.74
N ILE A 114 -5.41 2.20 -5.50
CA ILE A 114 -6.24 3.16 -4.77
C ILE A 114 -6.35 4.48 -5.54
N ALA A 115 -5.24 5.00 -6.07
CA ALA A 115 -5.25 6.21 -6.87
C ALA A 115 -6.10 6.05 -8.15
N ASN A 116 -6.03 4.91 -8.83
CA ASN A 116 -6.85 4.63 -10.01
C ASN A 116 -8.34 4.58 -9.67
N ASP A 117 -8.72 3.94 -8.57
CA ASP A 117 -10.13 3.94 -8.11
C ASP A 117 -10.62 5.36 -7.87
N LEU A 118 -9.85 6.19 -7.16
CA LEU A 118 -10.24 7.58 -6.87
C LEU A 118 -10.41 8.39 -8.16
N ARG A 119 -9.52 8.23 -9.13
CA ARG A 119 -9.62 8.90 -10.44
C ARG A 119 -10.88 8.50 -11.19
N LEU A 120 -11.24 7.22 -11.15
CA LEU A 120 -12.43 6.71 -11.82
C LEU A 120 -13.71 7.17 -11.11
N LEU A 121 -13.77 7.03 -9.79
CA LEU A 121 -14.92 7.44 -8.97
C LEU A 121 -15.19 8.95 -9.06
N SER A 122 -14.14 9.76 -9.22
CA SER A 122 -14.24 11.21 -9.38
C SER A 122 -14.38 11.68 -10.83
N SER A 123 -14.49 10.78 -11.81
CA SER A 123 -14.65 11.16 -13.22
C SER A 123 -15.98 11.88 -13.43
N GLY A 124 -15.98 13.00 -14.16
CA GLY A 124 -17.17 13.83 -14.29
C GLY A 124 -16.89 15.27 -14.78
N PRO A 125 -17.79 16.22 -14.53
CA PRO A 125 -18.95 16.11 -13.63
C PRO A 125 -20.17 15.39 -14.24
N ASN A 126 -20.40 15.51 -15.54
CA ASN A 126 -21.67 15.07 -16.15
C ASN A 126 -21.56 13.78 -16.97
N THR A 127 -20.36 13.41 -17.44
CA THR A 127 -20.14 12.29 -18.37
C THR A 127 -19.23 11.19 -17.78
N GLY A 128 -19.12 11.15 -16.45
CA GLY A 128 -18.40 10.11 -15.70
C GLY A 128 -19.23 9.54 -14.56
N LEU A 129 -18.58 8.86 -13.61
CA LEU A 129 -19.25 8.28 -12.45
C LEU A 129 -19.73 9.36 -11.48
N ASN A 130 -18.86 10.31 -11.17
CA ASN A 130 -19.07 11.43 -10.25
C ASN A 130 -19.62 10.99 -8.88
N GLU A 131 -19.13 9.88 -8.33
CA GLU A 131 -19.54 9.36 -7.02
C GLU A 131 -18.87 10.11 -5.86
N ILE A 132 -17.67 10.63 -6.09
CA ILE A 132 -16.91 11.42 -5.12
C ILE A 132 -16.36 12.69 -5.75
N ASN A 133 -16.14 13.71 -4.92
CA ASN A 133 -15.36 14.88 -5.28
C ASN A 133 -13.98 14.79 -4.64
N LEU A 134 -12.96 15.09 -5.43
CA LEU A 134 -11.60 15.26 -4.95
C LEU A 134 -11.30 16.76 -4.78
N PRO A 135 -10.46 17.15 -3.80
CA PRO A 135 -10.02 18.52 -3.65
C PRO A 135 -9.33 19.07 -4.91
N ALA A 136 -9.64 20.30 -5.29
CA ALA A 136 -8.98 20.98 -6.40
C ALA A 136 -7.57 21.42 -5.97
N ALA A 137 -6.56 20.67 -6.40
CA ALA A 137 -5.15 20.99 -6.10
C ALA A 137 -4.55 22.07 -7.02
N GLN A 138 -5.21 22.38 -8.14
CA GLN A 138 -4.79 23.37 -9.12
C GLN A 138 -6.02 24.16 -9.57
N ALA A 139 -5.82 25.45 -9.91
CA ALA A 139 -6.88 26.25 -10.50
C ALA A 139 -7.27 25.66 -11.87
N GLY A 140 -8.54 25.30 -12.03
CA GLY A 140 -9.08 24.91 -13.34
C GLY A 140 -9.07 26.10 -14.31
N SER A 141 -9.08 25.81 -15.61
CA SER A 141 -9.25 26.86 -16.63
C SER A 141 -10.60 27.56 -16.44
N SER A 142 -10.62 28.90 -16.50
CA SER A 142 -11.85 29.70 -16.44
C SER A 142 -12.83 29.37 -17.55
N ILE A 143 -12.37 28.77 -18.65
CA ILE A 143 -13.19 28.32 -19.79
C ILE A 143 -13.92 27.00 -19.49
N MET A 144 -13.46 26.21 -18.51
CA MET A 144 -14.00 24.89 -18.18
C MET A 144 -14.49 24.86 -16.71
N PRO A 145 -15.59 25.56 -16.38
CA PRO A 145 -16.12 25.57 -15.02
C PRO A 145 -16.49 24.16 -14.54
N GLY A 146 -16.09 23.83 -13.32
CA GLY A 146 -16.35 22.52 -12.70
C GLY A 146 -15.38 21.40 -13.08
N LYS A 147 -14.44 21.62 -14.02
CA LYS A 147 -13.40 20.64 -14.35
C LYS A 147 -12.31 20.61 -13.28
N VAL A 148 -12.24 19.51 -12.52
CA VAL A 148 -11.17 19.24 -11.56
C VAL A 148 -10.43 17.97 -11.99
N ASN A 149 -9.15 18.11 -12.34
CA ASN A 149 -8.31 16.97 -12.68
C ASN A 149 -7.76 16.30 -11.40
N PRO A 150 -7.74 14.96 -11.32
CA PRO A 150 -7.25 14.22 -10.16
C PRO A 150 -5.70 14.16 -10.12
N VAL A 151 -5.04 15.31 -10.16
CA VAL A 151 -3.57 15.43 -10.30
C VAL A 151 -2.79 14.83 -9.14
N ILE A 152 -3.37 14.78 -7.94
CA ILE A 152 -2.73 14.18 -6.77
C ILE A 152 -2.74 12.64 -6.84
N PRO A 153 -3.88 11.97 -7.15
CA PRO A 153 -3.85 10.57 -7.55
C PRO A 153 -2.90 10.26 -8.72
N GLU A 154 -2.84 11.10 -9.74
CA GLU A 154 -1.92 10.92 -10.89
C GLU A 154 -0.45 10.96 -10.45
N LEU A 155 -0.08 11.88 -9.55
CA LEU A 155 1.24 11.91 -8.93
C LEU A 155 1.56 10.58 -8.22
N ILE A 156 0.60 9.98 -7.50
CA ILE A 156 0.79 8.68 -6.86
C ILE A 156 1.02 7.58 -7.90
N ASN A 157 0.29 7.58 -9.02
CA ASN A 157 0.56 6.63 -10.09
C ASN A 157 1.99 6.77 -10.62
N THR A 158 2.45 7.99 -10.91
CA THR A 158 3.83 8.24 -11.38
C THR A 158 4.88 7.76 -10.38
N ILE A 159 4.70 8.08 -9.09
CA ILE A 159 5.60 7.61 -8.02
C ILE A 159 5.61 6.07 -7.97
N SER A 160 4.43 5.45 -8.03
CA SER A 160 4.31 4.00 -8.00
C SER A 160 5.01 3.34 -9.19
N PHE A 161 4.91 3.91 -10.39
CA PHE A 161 5.62 3.40 -11.58
C PHE A 161 7.14 3.49 -11.39
N GLN A 162 7.64 4.60 -10.86
CA GLN A 162 9.08 4.77 -10.60
C GLN A 162 9.59 3.74 -9.59
N VAL A 163 8.85 3.50 -8.49
CA VAL A 163 9.23 2.49 -7.48
C VAL A 163 9.27 1.09 -8.09
N MET A 164 8.29 0.73 -8.92
CA MET A 164 8.30 -0.57 -9.61
C MET A 164 9.48 -0.70 -10.57
N SER A 165 9.85 0.37 -11.27
CA SER A 165 11.03 0.39 -12.15
C SER A 165 12.32 0.23 -11.36
N ASN A 166 12.44 0.95 -10.24
CA ASN A 166 13.58 0.87 -9.32
C ASN A 166 13.74 -0.53 -8.75
N ASP A 167 12.63 -1.24 -8.45
CA ASP A 167 12.65 -2.64 -7.99
C ASP A 167 13.26 -3.60 -9.01
N VAL A 168 12.94 -3.42 -10.29
CA VAL A 168 13.53 -4.22 -11.38
C VAL A 168 15.04 -3.94 -11.45
N ALA A 169 15.46 -2.67 -11.40
CA ALA A 169 16.87 -2.30 -11.42
C ALA A 169 17.65 -2.89 -10.23
N ILE A 170 17.07 -2.84 -9.03
CA ILE A 170 17.64 -3.45 -7.81
C ILE A 170 17.76 -4.97 -7.96
N THR A 171 16.73 -5.63 -8.50
CA THR A 171 16.71 -7.07 -8.72
C THR A 171 17.85 -7.50 -9.66
N LEU A 172 18.01 -6.81 -10.79
CA LEU A 172 19.07 -7.09 -11.77
C LEU A 172 20.46 -6.85 -11.17
N ALA A 173 20.65 -5.75 -10.44
CA ALA A 173 21.93 -5.44 -9.81
C ALA A 173 22.32 -6.43 -8.70
N ALA A 174 21.34 -6.88 -7.91
CA ALA A 174 21.60 -7.84 -6.84
C ALA A 174 21.99 -9.22 -7.40
N GLN A 175 21.31 -9.67 -8.46
CA GLN A 175 21.61 -10.95 -9.13
C GLN A 175 22.97 -10.96 -9.83
N ALA A 176 23.46 -9.81 -10.30
CA ALA A 176 24.73 -9.67 -11.01
C ALA A 176 25.98 -9.68 -10.11
N GLY A 177 25.85 -9.99 -8.81
CA GLY A 177 27.00 -10.20 -7.93
C GLY A 177 27.92 -11.30 -8.45
N GLN A 178 29.23 -11.17 -8.23
CA GLN A 178 30.22 -12.13 -8.72
C GLN A 178 31.17 -12.51 -7.59
N LEU A 179 31.16 -13.80 -7.25
CA LEU A 179 32.04 -14.39 -6.24
C LEU A 179 32.00 -13.58 -4.93
N GLU A 180 33.13 -13.01 -4.50
CA GLU A 180 33.29 -12.38 -3.19
C GLU A 180 32.60 -11.02 -3.01
N LEU A 181 32.06 -10.41 -4.08
CA LEU A 181 31.52 -9.05 -3.99
C LEU A 181 30.40 -8.77 -5.00
N ASN A 182 29.38 -8.04 -4.56
CA ASN A 182 28.47 -7.37 -5.47
C ASN A 182 28.97 -5.94 -5.80
N ALA A 183 29.45 -5.72 -7.02
CA ALA A 183 29.96 -4.42 -7.46
C ALA A 183 28.86 -3.37 -7.71
N PHE A 184 27.59 -3.78 -7.75
CA PHE A 184 26.44 -2.93 -8.12
C PHE A 184 25.71 -2.33 -6.90
N LEU A 185 26.25 -2.47 -5.69
CA LEU A 185 25.71 -1.84 -4.47
C LEU A 185 25.42 -0.33 -4.60
N PRO A 186 26.19 0.49 -5.34
CA PRO A 186 25.84 1.90 -5.54
C PRO A 186 24.50 2.10 -6.26
N LEU A 187 24.20 1.28 -7.29
CA LEU A 187 22.93 1.33 -8.02
C LEU A 187 21.78 0.92 -7.10
N ILE A 188 21.97 -0.16 -6.35
CA ILE A 188 20.98 -0.65 -5.39
C ILE A 188 20.66 0.44 -4.36
N ALA A 189 21.69 1.05 -3.76
CA ALA A 189 21.52 2.09 -2.75
C ALA A 189 20.79 3.32 -3.30
N ASN A 190 21.14 3.78 -4.51
CA ASN A 190 20.50 4.94 -5.13
C ASN A 190 19.00 4.70 -5.36
N ASN A 191 18.66 3.59 -6.02
CA ASN A 191 17.27 3.24 -6.35
C ASN A 191 16.41 2.99 -5.10
N LEU A 192 16.97 2.36 -4.07
CA LEU A 192 16.25 2.09 -2.83
C LEU A 192 15.98 3.40 -2.06
N LEU A 193 16.97 4.27 -1.96
CA LEU A 193 16.84 5.57 -1.29
C LEU A 193 15.90 6.51 -2.01
N GLU A 194 15.95 6.53 -3.34
CA GLU A 194 15.02 7.30 -4.16
C GLU A 194 13.59 6.82 -3.91
N SER A 195 13.33 5.51 -4.04
CA SER A 195 12.01 4.91 -3.82
C SER A 195 11.43 5.29 -2.45
N LEU A 196 12.25 5.20 -1.40
CA LEU A 196 11.92 5.65 -0.06
C LEU A 196 11.51 7.12 0.00
N LYS A 197 12.33 8.00 -0.60
CA LYS A 197 12.11 9.45 -0.58
C LYS A 197 10.83 9.83 -1.31
N ILE A 198 10.62 9.30 -2.52
CA ILE A 198 9.44 9.64 -3.33
C ILE A 198 8.17 9.08 -2.73
N LEU A 199 8.17 7.85 -2.18
CA LEU A 199 7.00 7.28 -1.50
C LEU A 199 6.62 8.09 -0.26
N LYS A 200 7.58 8.38 0.61
CA LYS A 200 7.33 9.15 1.84
C LYS A 200 6.71 10.51 1.53
N ASN A 201 7.27 11.23 0.57
CA ASN A 201 6.77 12.54 0.18
C ASN A 201 5.41 12.45 -0.52
N GLY A 202 5.26 11.51 -1.46
CA GLY A 202 4.03 11.25 -2.19
C GLY A 202 2.86 10.91 -1.27
N ILE A 203 3.04 9.96 -0.35
CA ILE A 203 2.01 9.56 0.62
C ILE A 203 1.59 10.74 1.50
N ARG A 204 2.54 11.56 1.96
CA ARG A 204 2.23 12.76 2.76
C ARG A 204 1.41 13.78 1.97
N ILE A 205 1.75 14.00 0.70
CA ILE A 205 1.00 14.90 -0.20
C ILE A 205 -0.39 14.33 -0.46
N PHE A 206 -0.47 13.05 -0.83
CA PHE A 206 -1.72 12.36 -1.16
C PHE A 206 -2.71 12.40 -0.01
N ARG A 207 -2.25 12.13 1.21
CA ARG A 207 -3.10 12.24 2.40
C ARG A 207 -3.66 13.65 2.56
N LYS A 208 -2.77 14.65 2.61
CA LYS A 208 -3.15 16.03 2.95
C LYS A 208 -3.92 16.77 1.87
N GLN A 209 -3.62 16.51 0.60
CA GLN A 209 -4.15 17.27 -0.54
C GLN A 209 -5.22 16.51 -1.33
N CYS A 210 -5.52 15.26 -0.96
CA CYS A 210 -6.55 14.48 -1.61
C CYS A 210 -7.41 13.76 -0.57
N ILE A 211 -6.85 12.78 0.15
CA ILE A 211 -7.64 11.87 1.02
C ILE A 211 -8.42 12.62 2.10
N ASP A 212 -7.79 13.54 2.82
CA ASP A 212 -8.42 14.26 3.93
C ASP A 212 -9.61 15.14 3.50
N GLY A 213 -9.74 15.45 2.20
CA GLY A 213 -10.78 16.33 1.66
C GLY A 213 -11.79 15.66 0.72
N ILE A 214 -11.82 14.32 0.65
CA ILE A 214 -12.78 13.60 -0.18
C ILE A 214 -14.21 13.82 0.36
N THR A 215 -15.16 14.11 -0.53
CA THR A 215 -16.60 14.15 -0.21
C THR A 215 -17.37 13.24 -1.16
N ALA A 216 -18.47 12.64 -0.72
CA ALA A 216 -19.33 11.81 -1.56
C ALA A 216 -20.50 12.61 -2.16
N ASN A 217 -20.84 12.33 -3.41
CA ASN A 217 -22.04 12.81 -4.08
C ASN A 217 -23.20 11.85 -3.77
N LYS A 218 -23.83 12.04 -2.61
CA LYS A 218 -24.78 11.07 -2.03
C LYS A 218 -25.94 10.74 -2.96
N GLU A 219 -26.49 11.75 -3.62
CA GLU A 219 -27.63 11.60 -4.54
C GLU A 219 -27.26 10.74 -5.74
N ARG A 220 -26.06 10.94 -6.29
CA ARG A 220 -25.51 10.16 -7.40
C ARG A 220 -25.25 8.71 -6.99
N CYS A 221 -24.64 8.49 -5.83
CA CYS A 221 -24.42 7.15 -5.31
C CYS A 221 -25.75 6.41 -5.07
N LEU A 222 -26.76 7.11 -4.52
CA LEU A 222 -28.08 6.53 -4.29
C LEU A 222 -28.80 6.19 -5.60
N GLU A 223 -28.67 7.03 -6.62
CA GLU A 223 -29.19 6.76 -7.97
C GLU A 223 -28.63 5.45 -8.53
N PHE A 224 -27.30 5.29 -8.52
CA PHE A 224 -26.66 4.05 -8.98
C PHE A 224 -27.04 2.84 -8.14
N ALA A 225 -27.12 3.01 -6.82
CA ALA A 225 -27.54 1.96 -5.92
C ALA A 225 -28.95 1.48 -6.27
N LYS A 226 -29.92 2.38 -6.54
CA LYS A 226 -31.30 1.99 -6.90
C LYS A 226 -31.44 1.38 -8.29
N LYS A 227 -30.64 1.85 -9.26
CA LYS A 227 -30.69 1.38 -10.65
C LYS A 227 -29.96 0.06 -10.87
N THR A 228 -29.14 -0.42 -9.93
CA THR A 228 -28.40 -1.66 -10.14
C THR A 228 -29.34 -2.88 -10.21
N PRO A 229 -29.25 -3.70 -11.27
CA PRO A 229 -30.09 -4.89 -11.39
C PRO A 229 -29.76 -5.93 -10.31
N SER A 230 -28.57 -5.86 -9.70
CA SER A 230 -28.14 -6.76 -8.64
C SER A 230 -29.02 -6.70 -7.39
N ILE A 231 -29.76 -5.61 -7.17
CA ILE A 231 -30.72 -5.51 -6.05
C ILE A 231 -31.83 -6.56 -6.14
N ALA A 232 -32.14 -7.09 -7.34
CA ALA A 232 -33.11 -8.18 -7.48
C ALA A 232 -32.73 -9.44 -6.69
N ALA A 233 -31.46 -9.61 -6.29
CA ALA A 233 -31.03 -10.72 -5.45
C ALA A 233 -31.77 -10.77 -4.09
N ALA A 234 -32.21 -9.63 -3.54
CA ALA A 234 -33.01 -9.61 -2.32
C ALA A 234 -34.39 -10.27 -2.46
N LEU A 235 -34.87 -10.46 -3.69
CA LEU A 235 -36.15 -11.10 -3.97
C LEU A 235 -36.06 -12.63 -3.98
N ILE A 236 -34.85 -13.20 -4.10
CA ILE A 236 -34.66 -14.66 -4.31
C ILE A 236 -35.34 -15.48 -3.21
N ASP A 237 -35.21 -15.08 -1.95
CA ASP A 237 -35.80 -15.78 -0.81
C ASP A 237 -37.35 -15.79 -0.85
N LYS A 238 -37.96 -14.82 -1.54
CA LYS A 238 -39.42 -14.65 -1.62
C LYS A 238 -40.03 -15.27 -2.87
N ILE A 239 -39.38 -15.13 -4.02
CA ILE A 239 -39.97 -15.46 -5.32
C ILE A 239 -39.15 -16.48 -6.13
N GLY A 240 -38.01 -16.91 -5.60
CA GLY A 240 -37.08 -17.80 -6.28
C GLY A 240 -36.15 -17.09 -7.26
N TYR A 241 -35.07 -17.78 -7.61
CA TYR A 241 -34.03 -17.26 -8.49
C TYR A 241 -34.54 -16.92 -9.90
N ASP A 242 -35.33 -17.81 -10.51
CA ASP A 242 -35.76 -17.64 -11.90
C ASP A 242 -36.59 -16.37 -12.09
N LYS A 243 -37.57 -16.15 -11.21
CA LYS A 243 -38.40 -14.93 -11.23
C LYS A 243 -37.60 -13.67 -10.94
N ALA A 244 -36.68 -13.70 -9.97
CA ALA A 244 -35.80 -12.56 -9.67
C ALA A 244 -34.89 -12.22 -10.88
N SER A 245 -34.41 -13.23 -11.59
CA SER A 245 -33.61 -13.08 -12.81
C SER A 245 -34.43 -12.48 -13.96
N GLU A 246 -35.67 -12.91 -14.15
CA GLU A 246 -36.59 -12.33 -15.13
C GLU A 246 -36.87 -10.84 -14.86
N ILE A 247 -37.11 -10.47 -13.59
CA ILE A 247 -37.30 -9.08 -13.18
C ILE A 247 -36.06 -8.24 -13.51
N ALA A 248 -34.87 -8.72 -13.17
CA ALA A 248 -33.61 -8.02 -13.45
C ALA A 248 -33.41 -7.83 -14.96
N LYS A 249 -33.68 -8.87 -15.78
CA LYS A 249 -33.59 -8.78 -17.24
C LYS A 249 -34.58 -7.77 -17.82
N LYS A 250 -35.81 -7.75 -17.33
CA LYS A 250 -36.84 -6.79 -17.75
C LYS A 250 -36.43 -5.35 -17.38
N ALA A 251 -35.94 -5.13 -16.16
CA ALA A 251 -35.45 -3.82 -15.71
C ALA A 251 -34.32 -3.28 -16.59
N ILE A 252 -33.37 -4.14 -16.98
CA ILE A 252 -32.28 -3.77 -17.91
C ILE A 252 -32.84 -3.43 -19.30
N ALA A 253 -33.74 -4.27 -19.84
CA ALA A 253 -34.29 -4.08 -21.18
C ALA A 253 -35.13 -2.80 -21.31
N GLU A 254 -35.81 -2.42 -20.23
CA GLU A 254 -36.69 -1.24 -20.20
C GLU A 254 -36.04 0.01 -19.58
N ASN A 255 -34.79 -0.11 -19.11
CA ASN A 255 -34.06 0.95 -18.39
C ASN A 255 -34.86 1.50 -17.19
N LYS A 256 -35.40 0.60 -16.38
CA LYS A 256 -36.23 0.87 -15.19
C LYS A 256 -35.54 0.44 -13.90
N GLU A 257 -35.99 0.98 -12.78
CA GLU A 257 -35.59 0.45 -11.46
C GLU A 257 -36.26 -0.89 -11.18
N ILE A 258 -35.60 -1.75 -10.41
CA ILE A 258 -36.15 -3.06 -10.03
C ILE A 258 -37.52 -2.93 -9.35
N ILE A 259 -37.68 -1.89 -8.52
CA ILE A 259 -38.92 -1.63 -7.80
C ILE A 259 -40.10 -1.32 -8.74
N GLU A 260 -39.86 -0.62 -9.85
CA GLU A 260 -40.88 -0.29 -10.84
C GLU A 260 -41.38 -1.57 -11.51
N VAL A 261 -40.47 -2.46 -11.89
CA VAL A 261 -40.81 -3.75 -12.49
C VAL A 261 -41.59 -4.65 -11.52
N VAL A 262 -41.21 -4.68 -10.25
CA VAL A 262 -41.95 -5.43 -9.21
C VAL A 262 -43.37 -4.90 -9.04
N LYS A 263 -43.55 -3.57 -9.05
CA LYS A 263 -44.86 -2.92 -8.96
C LYS A 263 -45.73 -3.22 -10.18
N GLU A 264 -45.18 -3.17 -11.39
CA GLU A 264 -45.89 -3.50 -12.63
C GLU A 264 -46.39 -4.95 -12.67
N LEU A 265 -45.53 -5.88 -12.26
CA LEU A 265 -45.84 -7.31 -12.27
C LEU A 265 -46.71 -7.73 -11.06
N LYS A 266 -47.01 -6.80 -10.14
CA LYS A 266 -47.82 -7.01 -8.92
C LYS A 266 -47.37 -8.23 -8.10
N ILE A 267 -46.04 -8.43 -8.02
CA ILE A 267 -45.45 -9.61 -7.39
C ILE A 267 -45.45 -9.51 -5.86
N LEU A 268 -45.23 -8.30 -5.34
CA LEU A 268 -45.21 -7.99 -3.91
C LEU A 268 -46.06 -6.75 -3.63
N ASN A 269 -46.49 -6.60 -2.38
CA ASN A 269 -47.06 -5.33 -1.94
C ASN A 269 -45.97 -4.24 -1.89
N GLU A 270 -46.38 -2.98 -2.04
CA GLU A 270 -45.47 -1.83 -2.18
C GLU A 270 -44.53 -1.66 -0.98
N ASN A 271 -45.05 -1.77 0.24
CA ASN A 271 -44.25 -1.62 1.46
C ASN A 271 -43.21 -2.74 1.62
N GLU A 272 -43.55 -3.97 1.25
CA GLU A 272 -42.64 -5.12 1.29
C GLU A 272 -41.56 -5.02 0.21
N ALA A 273 -41.92 -4.58 -0.99
CA ALA A 273 -40.96 -4.32 -2.07
C ALA A 273 -39.97 -3.22 -1.67
N GLU A 274 -40.45 -2.12 -1.10
CA GLU A 274 -39.59 -1.02 -0.64
C GLU A 274 -38.65 -1.44 0.48
N ALA A 275 -39.12 -2.24 1.44
CA ALA A 275 -38.30 -2.76 2.52
C ALA A 275 -37.20 -3.71 2.00
N LEU A 276 -37.54 -4.63 1.10
CA LEU A 276 -36.60 -5.63 0.56
C LEU A 276 -35.58 -5.04 -0.41
N LEU A 277 -36.00 -4.06 -1.22
CA LEU A 277 -35.17 -3.46 -2.27
C LEU A 277 -34.42 -2.20 -1.78
N ASN A 278 -34.54 -1.86 -0.49
CA ASN A 278 -33.80 -0.75 0.10
C ASN A 278 -32.28 -1.03 0.06
N PRO A 279 -31.48 -0.22 -0.67
CA PRO A 279 -30.03 -0.44 -0.79
C PRO A 279 -29.29 -0.47 0.55
N PHE A 280 -29.82 0.20 1.59
CA PHE A 280 -29.22 0.22 2.92
C PHE A 280 -29.30 -1.12 3.66
N GLU A 281 -30.17 -2.04 3.25
CA GLU A 281 -30.21 -3.39 3.84
C GLU A 281 -29.08 -4.29 3.33
N PHE A 282 -28.53 -4.01 2.14
CA PHE A 282 -27.46 -4.81 1.53
C PHE A 282 -26.07 -4.59 2.16
N VAL A 283 -25.93 -3.56 2.99
CA VAL A 283 -24.68 -3.24 3.71
C VAL A 283 -24.69 -3.69 5.17
N LYS A 284 -25.80 -4.30 5.63
CA LYS A 284 -25.91 -4.86 6.97
C LYS A 284 -25.50 -6.32 6.95
N PHE A 285 -24.81 -6.75 8.00
CA PHE A 285 -24.63 -8.17 8.26
C PHE A 285 -25.97 -8.75 8.73
N LYS A 286 -26.42 -9.85 8.12
CA LYS A 286 -27.52 -10.65 8.67
C LYS A 286 -26.96 -11.41 9.88
N GLU A 287 -27.61 -11.27 11.04
CA GLU A 287 -27.37 -12.11 12.21
C GLU A 287 -27.91 -13.53 12.00
#